data_AF-A0A2G9TKJ3-F1
#
_entry.id   AF-A0A2G9TKJ3-F1
#
_cell.length_a   1.000
_cell.length_b   1.000
_cell.length_c   1.000
_cell.angle_alpha   90.00
_cell.angle_beta   90.00
_cell.angle_gamma   90.00
#
_symmetry.space_group_name_H-M   'P 1'
#
loop_
_entity.id
_entity.type
_entity.pdbx_description
1 polymer ?
#
loop_
_entity_poly.entity_id
_entity_poly.type
_entity_poly.pdbx_seq_one_letter_code
_entity_poly.pdbx_strand_id
1 'polypeptide(L)'
;SYIGEQNPEYEYEEPVNKTNHSQTDGEHEDDSEIDQGDSEISEERKSFACPKIKSDLKTGTSIGDLSPEDITIIASMGDALATGMGLWPKTNIEFRGAAFPIGGDATIDGLITIPNILREFNNHLIGVSHGMGTRDQLPETQLSVAESGATTDKMPEQMSLSNVVALHGLRKRQGIRGGVGMRVMVEQ
;
A
#
# COMPACT_ATOMS: atom_id res chain seq x y z
N SER A 1 -42.97 18.96 10.61
CA SER A 1 -43.03 19.89 9.47
C SER A 1 -42.03 19.41 8.44
N TYR A 2 -42.56 18.79 7.39
CA TYR A 2 -41.81 18.24 6.26
C TYR A 2 -41.60 19.35 5.23
N ILE A 3 -40.36 19.61 4.84
CA ILE A 3 -39.91 20.39 3.67
C ILE A 3 -38.62 19.66 3.27
N GLY A 4 -38.41 19.03 2.11
CA GLY A 4 -38.76 19.43 0.75
C GLY A 4 -37.45 19.63 -0.02
N GLU A 5 -36.95 18.55 -0.62
CA GLU A 5 -36.12 18.38 -1.83
C GLU A 5 -35.04 19.38 -2.26
N GLN A 6 -33.83 18.85 -2.55
CA GLN A 6 -33.17 18.98 -3.86
C GLN A 6 -32.14 17.84 -4.04
N ASN A 7 -32.41 16.96 -4.99
CA ASN A 7 -31.57 15.85 -5.42
C ASN A 7 -30.98 16.24 -6.79
N PRO A 8 -29.65 16.32 -7.00
CA PRO A 8 -29.12 16.46 -8.35
C PRO A 8 -29.02 15.07 -8.99
N GLU A 9 -29.82 14.84 -10.03
CA GLU A 9 -29.65 13.73 -10.98
C GLU A 9 -28.27 13.84 -11.64
N TYR A 10 -27.46 12.79 -11.51
CA TYR A 10 -26.24 12.61 -12.28
C TYR A 10 -26.57 11.77 -13.51
N GLU A 11 -26.61 12.44 -14.65
CA GLU A 11 -26.82 11.85 -15.97
C GLU A 11 -25.52 11.17 -16.43
N TYR A 12 -25.56 9.85 -16.60
CA TYR A 12 -24.48 9.06 -17.19
C TYR A 12 -24.58 9.13 -18.71
N GLU A 13 -23.64 9.80 -19.38
CA GLU A 13 -23.50 9.70 -20.83
C GLU A 13 -22.61 8.50 -21.22
N GLU A 14 -23.15 7.59 -22.02
CA GLU A 14 -22.40 6.50 -22.65
C GLU A 14 -21.59 7.01 -23.86
N PRO A 15 -20.30 6.66 -24.00
CA PRO A 15 -19.55 7.03 -25.19
C PRO A 15 -19.89 6.11 -26.38
N VAL A 16 -20.41 6.73 -27.43
CA VAL A 16 -20.76 6.16 -28.74
C VAL A 16 -19.52 5.64 -29.46
N ASN A 17 -19.52 4.36 -29.81
CA ASN A 17 -18.49 3.71 -30.61
C ASN A 17 -18.64 4.09 -32.11
N LYS A 18 -17.65 4.78 -32.68
CA LYS A 18 -17.58 5.03 -34.13
C LYS A 18 -16.23 4.54 -34.67
N THR A 19 -16.23 3.31 -35.13
CA THR A 19 -15.30 2.80 -36.15
C THR A 19 -15.79 3.29 -37.51
N ASN A 20 -14.91 3.91 -38.32
CA ASN A 20 -14.74 3.61 -39.75
C ASN A 20 -13.73 4.54 -40.46
N HIS A 21 -12.71 3.89 -41.03
CA HIS A 21 -12.04 4.07 -42.33
C HIS A 21 -12.03 5.43 -43.05
N SER A 22 -10.82 5.85 -43.44
CA SER A 22 -10.51 6.25 -44.83
C SER A 22 -9.01 6.15 -45.15
N GLN A 23 -8.70 5.43 -46.22
CA GLN A 23 -7.39 5.28 -46.89
C GLN A 23 -6.89 6.60 -47.51
N THR A 24 -5.56 6.75 -47.62
CA THR A 24 -4.89 7.32 -48.80
C THR A 24 -3.49 6.74 -48.94
N ASP A 25 -3.17 6.33 -50.16
CA ASP A 25 -1.99 5.60 -50.62
C ASP A 25 -0.70 6.46 -50.72
N GLY A 26 0.45 5.80 -50.66
CA GLY A 26 1.76 6.38 -51.00
C GLY A 26 2.91 5.39 -50.77
N GLU A 27 3.34 4.70 -51.82
CA GLU A 27 4.48 3.76 -51.85
C GLU A 27 5.83 4.50 -51.92
N HIS A 28 6.75 4.18 -51.01
CA HIS A 28 8.19 4.20 -51.25
C HIS A 28 8.88 3.21 -50.31
N GLU A 29 9.50 2.19 -50.91
CA GLU A 29 10.37 1.20 -50.26
C GLU A 29 11.73 1.85 -49.96
N ASP A 30 12.20 1.77 -48.72
CA ASP A 30 13.62 1.83 -48.38
C ASP A 30 13.87 0.90 -47.18
N ASP A 31 14.83 -0.01 -47.36
CA ASP A 31 15.12 -1.12 -46.47
C ASP A 31 15.90 -0.64 -45.24
N SER A 32 15.32 -0.81 -44.05
CA SER A 32 16.11 -0.90 -42.83
C SER A 32 15.48 -1.88 -41.84
N GLU A 33 16.22 -2.94 -41.51
CA GLU A 33 15.91 -3.86 -40.42
C GLU A 33 15.80 -3.07 -39.12
N ILE A 34 14.61 -3.06 -38.51
CA ILE A 34 14.40 -2.62 -37.13
C ILE A 34 13.86 -3.82 -36.36
N ASP A 35 14.69 -4.30 -35.44
CA ASP A 35 14.41 -5.33 -34.44
C ASP A 35 13.06 -5.04 -33.76
N GLN A 36 12.11 -5.96 -33.92
CA GLN A 36 10.78 -5.88 -33.31
C GLN A 36 10.93 -6.14 -31.81
N GLY A 37 11.28 -5.09 -31.06
CA GLY A 37 10.99 -5.02 -29.64
C GLY A 37 9.48 -4.96 -29.47
N ASP A 38 8.91 -5.99 -28.87
CA ASP A 38 7.52 -6.07 -28.46
C ASP A 38 7.14 -4.78 -27.70
N SER A 39 6.34 -3.93 -28.35
CA SER A 39 5.71 -2.80 -27.70
C SER A 39 4.49 -3.31 -26.95
N GLU A 40 4.72 -3.86 -25.75
CA GLU A 40 3.65 -3.98 -24.79
C GLU A 40 3.20 -2.57 -24.40
N ILE A 41 1.91 -2.33 -24.59
CA ILE A 41 1.18 -1.12 -24.25
C ILE A 41 1.56 -0.73 -22.82
N SER A 42 2.38 0.31 -22.70
CA SER A 42 2.57 1.06 -21.46
C SER A 42 1.23 1.73 -21.15
N GLU A 43 0.33 1.00 -20.48
CA GLU A 43 -0.53 1.66 -19.52
C GLU A 43 0.41 2.42 -18.61
N GLU A 44 0.27 3.74 -18.65
CA GLU A 44 1.08 4.72 -17.96
C GLU A 44 1.01 4.45 -16.46
N ARG A 45 1.78 3.46 -15.97
CA ARG A 45 2.14 3.41 -14.56
C ARG A 45 2.81 4.74 -14.33
N LYS A 46 2.20 5.61 -13.54
CA LYS A 46 2.94 6.68 -12.86
C LYS A 46 3.78 6.05 -11.75
N SER A 47 4.51 5.00 -12.12
CA SER A 47 5.33 4.19 -11.24
C SER A 47 6.29 5.14 -10.57
N PHE A 48 6.27 5.09 -9.24
CA PHE A 48 7.27 5.72 -8.42
C PHE A 48 8.62 5.07 -8.73
N ALA A 49 9.30 5.60 -9.76
CA ALA A 49 10.57 5.06 -10.24
C ALA A 49 11.71 5.57 -9.34
N CYS A 50 11.82 4.99 -8.14
CA CYS A 50 12.95 5.21 -7.27
C CYS A 50 13.92 4.02 -7.41
N PRO A 51 15.14 4.23 -7.95
CA PRO A 51 16.09 3.13 -8.10
C PRO A 51 16.55 2.63 -6.73
N LYS A 52 16.74 1.31 -6.64
CA LYS A 52 17.35 0.68 -5.45
C LYS A 52 18.78 1.19 -5.28
N ILE A 53 19.17 1.43 -4.03
CA ILE A 53 20.45 2.08 -3.71
C ILE A 53 21.57 1.04 -3.55
N LYS A 54 21.27 -0.16 -3.04
CA LYS A 54 22.26 -1.20 -2.76
C LYS A 54 21.99 -2.44 -3.62
N SER A 55 23.08 -3.07 -4.06
CA SER A 55 23.03 -4.35 -4.78
C SER A 55 22.91 -5.56 -3.83
N ASP A 56 23.32 -5.40 -2.56
CA ASP A 56 23.28 -6.42 -1.52
C ASP A 56 22.67 -5.86 -0.22
N LEU A 57 21.86 -6.67 0.46
CA LEU A 57 21.30 -6.37 1.79
C LEU A 57 22.42 -6.40 2.83
N LYS A 58 23.07 -5.25 3.05
CA LYS A 58 23.86 -5.02 4.26
C LYS A 58 22.94 -4.39 5.29
N THR A 59 22.31 -5.24 6.11
CA THR A 59 21.60 -4.77 7.30
C THR A 59 22.58 -3.97 8.17
N GLY A 60 22.33 -2.67 8.27
CA GLY A 60 23.29 -1.70 8.80
C GLY A 60 23.79 -2.05 10.20
N THR A 61 25.10 -2.01 10.40
CA THR A 61 25.73 -1.96 11.73
C THR A 61 25.46 -0.63 12.45
N SER A 62 24.87 0.35 11.74
CA SER A 62 24.47 1.69 12.20
C SER A 62 23.18 2.13 11.49
N ILE A 63 22.36 2.93 12.16
CA ILE A 63 21.07 3.46 11.64
C ILE A 63 21.27 4.38 10.42
N GLY A 64 22.43 5.03 10.31
CA GLY A 64 22.74 5.96 9.21
C GLY A 64 22.97 5.29 7.85
N ASP A 65 23.06 3.96 7.80
CA ASP A 65 23.22 3.17 6.57
C ASP A 65 21.97 2.29 6.33
N LEU A 66 20.79 2.78 6.69
CA LEU A 66 19.53 2.09 6.36
C LEU A 66 18.96 2.66 5.06
N SER A 67 18.58 1.75 4.17
CA SER A 67 17.85 2.06 2.94
C SER A 67 16.45 1.44 2.98
N PRO A 68 15.48 1.94 2.20
CA PRO A 68 14.10 1.43 2.23
C PRO A 68 13.99 -0.08 1.97
N GLU A 69 14.87 -0.63 1.12
CA GLU A 69 14.97 -2.07 0.84
C GLU A 69 15.43 -2.94 2.03
N ASP A 70 16.07 -2.34 3.04
CA ASP A 70 16.48 -3.04 4.27
C ASP A 70 15.28 -3.27 5.22
N ILE A 71 14.16 -2.58 5.01
CA ILE A 71 12.95 -2.73 5.83
C ILE A 71 12.20 -3.97 5.37
N THR A 72 12.07 -4.93 6.28
CA THR A 72 11.43 -6.24 6.00
C THR A 72 10.19 -6.48 6.84
N ILE A 73 10.03 -5.74 7.93
CA ILE A 73 8.89 -5.84 8.83
C ILE A 73 8.36 -4.43 9.05
N ILE A 74 7.05 -4.27 8.93
CA ILE A 74 6.35 -3.06 9.34
C ILE A 74 5.29 -3.41 10.37
N ALA A 75 5.17 -2.59 11.41
CA ALA A 75 4.11 -2.65 12.39
C ALA A 75 3.53 -1.27 12.62
N SER A 76 2.24 -1.18 12.94
CA SER A 76 1.61 0.08 13.33
C SER A 76 1.00 0.02 14.71
N MET A 77 1.11 1.13 15.42
CA MET A 77 0.51 1.38 16.73
C MET A 77 -0.09 2.77 16.74
N GLY A 78 -1.09 3.00 17.58
CA GLY A 78 -1.83 4.24 17.57
C GLY A 78 -3.25 4.15 18.05
N ASP A 79 -3.97 5.21 17.76
CA ASP A 79 -5.40 5.38 18.00
C ASP A 79 -6.25 5.04 16.75
N ALA A 80 -7.46 5.59 16.68
CA ALA A 80 -8.40 5.39 15.58
C ALA A 80 -7.86 5.82 14.19
N LEU A 81 -6.93 6.79 14.13
CA LEU A 81 -6.32 7.19 12.86
C LEU A 81 -5.41 6.07 12.31
N ALA A 82 -4.67 5.39 13.19
CA ALA A 82 -3.85 4.26 12.78
C ALA A 82 -4.66 3.03 12.36
N THR A 83 -5.89 2.88 12.83
CA THR A 83 -6.78 1.77 12.45
C THR A 83 -7.48 2.01 11.10
N GLY A 84 -7.40 3.23 10.54
CA GLY A 84 -8.13 3.60 9.34
C GLY A 84 -9.62 3.84 9.60
N MET A 85 -9.98 4.19 10.84
CA MET A 85 -11.35 4.59 11.16
C MET A 85 -11.74 5.84 10.33
N GLY A 86 -12.96 5.82 9.77
CA GLY A 86 -13.47 6.91 8.95
C GLY A 86 -13.05 6.88 7.48
N LEU A 87 -12.17 5.96 7.07
CA LEU A 87 -11.85 5.75 5.64
C LEU A 87 -12.99 5.11 4.86
N TRP A 88 -13.86 4.35 5.53
CA TRP A 88 -15.08 3.81 4.92
C TRP A 88 -16.30 4.65 5.31
N PRO A 89 -16.94 5.37 4.36
CA PRO A 89 -17.98 6.35 4.67
C PRO A 89 -19.16 5.78 5.45
N LYS A 90 -19.67 6.57 6.41
CA LYS A 90 -20.89 6.27 7.19
C LYS A 90 -20.84 4.96 7.99
N THR A 91 -19.64 4.48 8.33
CA THR A 91 -19.46 3.31 9.19
C THR A 91 -18.43 3.59 10.27
N ASN A 92 -18.48 2.81 11.35
CA ASN A 92 -17.45 2.80 12.39
C ASN A 92 -16.51 1.59 12.20
N ILE A 93 -16.33 1.15 10.96
CA ILE A 93 -15.46 0.02 10.63
C ILE A 93 -14.03 0.54 10.46
N GLU A 94 -13.08 -0.20 11.03
CA GLU A 94 -11.65 0.07 10.89
C GLU A 94 -11.15 -0.48 9.55
N PHE A 95 -10.79 0.41 8.62
CA PHE A 95 -10.26 0.00 7.32
C PHE A 95 -8.73 -0.07 7.35
N ARG A 96 -8.20 -1.03 8.10
CA ARG A 96 -6.75 -1.20 8.33
C ARG A 96 -5.96 -1.45 7.05
N GLY A 97 -6.56 -2.12 6.07
CA GLY A 97 -5.99 -2.34 4.74
C GLY A 97 -5.82 -1.08 3.90
N ALA A 98 -6.53 0.01 4.24
CA ALA A 98 -6.38 1.33 3.61
C ALA A 98 -5.72 2.38 4.52
N ALA A 99 -5.38 2.02 5.76
CA ALA A 99 -4.80 2.96 6.72
C ALA A 99 -3.38 3.38 6.29
N PHE A 100 -3.11 4.68 6.27
CA PHE A 100 -1.79 5.23 5.90
C PHE A 100 -0.58 4.51 6.53
N PRO A 101 -0.55 4.19 7.84
CA PRO A 101 0.64 3.62 8.45
C PRO A 101 0.89 2.13 8.12
N ILE A 102 -0.11 1.38 7.64
CA ILE A 102 -0.03 -0.09 7.60
C ILE A 102 -0.81 -0.79 6.48
N GLY A 103 -1.67 -0.09 5.76
CA GLY A 103 -2.54 -0.67 4.74
C GLY A 103 -1.81 -1.07 3.47
N GLY A 104 -2.20 -2.20 2.88
CA GLY A 104 -1.65 -2.71 1.61
C GLY A 104 -2.67 -3.18 0.59
N ASP A 105 -3.94 -2.75 0.67
CA ASP A 105 -5.02 -3.25 -0.20
C ASP A 105 -4.96 -2.74 -1.65
N ALA A 106 -4.06 -1.81 -1.96
CA ALA A 106 -3.79 -1.33 -3.32
C ALA A 106 -2.29 -1.26 -3.58
N THR A 107 -1.90 -0.88 -4.79
CA THR A 107 -0.53 -0.44 -5.10
C THR A 107 -0.36 1.03 -4.72
N ILE A 108 0.88 1.54 -4.85
CA ILE A 108 1.16 2.96 -4.62
C ILE A 108 0.33 3.89 -5.54
N ASP A 109 -0.01 3.45 -6.75
CA ASP A 109 -0.82 4.24 -7.69
C ASP A 109 -2.28 4.42 -7.23
N GLY A 110 -2.82 3.43 -6.50
CA GLY A 110 -4.19 3.47 -5.99
C GLY A 110 -4.30 4.06 -4.59
N LEU A 111 -3.35 3.74 -3.71
CA LEU A 111 -3.35 4.20 -2.34
C LEU A 111 -1.93 4.45 -1.84
N ILE A 112 -1.65 5.69 -1.46
CA ILE A 112 -0.36 6.08 -0.86
C ILE A 112 -0.37 5.71 0.62
N THR A 113 0.19 4.55 0.93
CA THR A 113 0.47 4.09 2.30
C THR A 113 1.95 3.81 2.47
N ILE A 114 2.43 3.77 3.71
CA ILE A 114 3.83 3.41 3.99
C ILE A 114 4.17 2.01 3.43
N PRO A 115 3.37 0.94 3.64
CA PRO A 115 3.64 -0.34 3.00
C PRO A 115 3.70 -0.29 1.48
N ASN A 116 2.82 0.45 0.83
CA ASN A 116 2.79 0.52 -0.63
C ASN A 116 4.04 1.21 -1.18
N ILE A 117 4.54 2.23 -0.49
CA ILE A 117 5.83 2.85 -0.80
C ILE A 117 6.98 1.85 -0.59
N LEU A 118 7.01 1.15 0.55
CA LEU A 118 8.09 0.21 0.85
C LEU A 118 8.14 -0.99 -0.09
N ARG A 119 6.99 -1.43 -0.63
CA ARG A 119 6.92 -2.55 -1.57
C ARG A 119 7.59 -2.24 -2.90
N GLU A 120 7.69 -0.98 -3.31
CA GLU A 120 8.49 -0.58 -4.48
C GLU A 120 9.98 -0.97 -4.31
N PHE A 121 10.48 -1.01 -3.07
CA PHE A 121 11.85 -1.40 -2.76
C PHE A 121 11.99 -2.87 -2.35
N ASN A 122 11.03 -3.38 -1.57
CA ASN A 122 11.01 -4.73 -1.03
C ASN A 122 9.60 -5.37 -1.09
N ASN A 123 9.38 -6.23 -2.08
CA ASN A 123 8.12 -6.97 -2.25
C ASN A 123 7.82 -8.03 -1.16
N HIS A 124 8.77 -8.32 -0.26
CA HIS A 124 8.62 -9.33 0.80
C HIS A 124 8.31 -8.71 2.19
N LEU A 125 7.70 -7.52 2.21
CA LEU A 125 7.35 -6.82 3.45
C LEU A 125 6.36 -7.62 4.32
N ILE A 126 6.69 -7.82 5.59
CA ILE A 126 5.86 -8.51 6.58
C ILE A 126 5.10 -7.50 7.42
N GLY A 127 3.88 -7.86 7.82
CA GLY A 127 3.09 -7.10 8.79
C GLY A 127 2.14 -6.08 8.20
N VAL A 128 2.11 -6.00 6.86
CA VAL A 128 1.12 -5.25 6.09
C VAL A 128 -0.29 -5.70 6.45
N SER A 129 -1.18 -4.74 6.65
CA SER A 129 -2.59 -4.98 6.93
C SER A 129 -3.41 -5.05 5.64
N HIS A 130 -4.45 -5.87 5.68
CA HIS A 130 -5.39 -6.06 4.59
C HIS A 130 -6.82 -6.18 5.10
N GLY A 131 -7.76 -5.58 4.36
CA GLY A 131 -9.18 -5.62 4.64
C GLY A 131 -9.62 -4.72 5.80
N MET A 132 -10.80 -5.04 6.29
CA MET A 132 -11.51 -4.26 7.32
C MET A 132 -11.75 -5.13 8.55
N GLY A 133 -11.66 -4.53 9.73
CA GLY A 133 -11.91 -5.20 10.99
C GLY A 133 -10.99 -4.75 12.11
N THR A 134 -11.33 -5.16 13.33
CA THR A 134 -10.47 -4.92 14.50
C THR A 134 -9.25 -5.83 14.48
N ARG A 135 -8.25 -5.52 15.31
CA ARG A 135 -7.04 -6.34 15.48
C ARG A 135 -7.36 -7.82 15.67
N ASP A 136 -8.34 -8.14 16.48
CA ASP A 136 -8.69 -9.53 16.86
C ASP A 136 -9.44 -10.26 15.74
N GLN A 137 -9.99 -9.54 14.77
CA GLN A 137 -10.71 -10.10 13.63
C GLN A 137 -9.79 -10.39 12.45
N LEU A 138 -8.63 -9.74 12.38
CA LEU A 138 -7.68 -9.88 11.29
C LEU A 138 -6.59 -10.92 11.60
N PRO A 139 -5.94 -11.52 10.57
CA PRO A 139 -4.87 -12.48 10.78
C PRO A 139 -3.71 -11.90 11.62
N GLU A 140 -3.23 -12.69 12.58
CA GLU A 140 -2.08 -12.33 13.46
C GLU A 140 -0.77 -12.05 12.71
N THR A 141 -0.70 -12.33 11.41
CA THR A 141 0.46 -11.96 10.58
C THR A 141 0.47 -10.49 10.19
N GLN A 142 -0.65 -9.78 10.35
CA GLN A 142 -0.76 -8.33 10.18
C GLN A 142 -0.37 -7.65 11.49
N LEU A 143 0.58 -6.73 11.47
CA LEU A 143 1.21 -6.18 12.67
C LEU A 143 0.64 -4.83 13.07
N SER A 144 -0.66 -4.63 12.84
CA SER A 144 -1.38 -3.44 13.30
C SER A 144 -1.95 -3.69 14.69
N VAL A 145 -1.30 -3.13 15.71
CA VAL A 145 -1.72 -3.21 17.12
C VAL A 145 -2.42 -1.95 17.61
N ALA A 146 -2.67 -0.99 16.71
CA ALA A 146 -3.46 0.20 17.00
C ALA A 146 -4.87 -0.16 17.47
N GLU A 147 -5.41 0.66 18.37
CA GLU A 147 -6.72 0.45 18.98
C GLU A 147 -7.51 1.75 18.93
N SER A 148 -8.73 1.70 18.38
CA SER A 148 -9.58 2.88 18.33
C SER A 148 -9.99 3.33 19.73
N GLY A 149 -9.72 4.58 20.06
CA GLY A 149 -9.94 5.14 21.40
C GLY A 149 -8.74 5.00 22.35
N ALA A 150 -7.63 4.42 21.91
CA ALA A 150 -6.39 4.44 22.67
C ALA A 150 -5.84 5.86 22.80
N THR A 151 -5.28 6.17 23.96
CA THR A 151 -4.49 7.38 24.23
C THR A 151 -3.05 7.00 24.58
N THR A 152 -2.20 7.98 24.89
CA THR A 152 -0.75 7.77 25.13
C THR A 152 -0.45 6.69 26.20
N ASP A 153 -1.32 6.55 27.20
CA ASP A 153 -1.22 5.55 28.27
C ASP A 153 -1.23 4.10 27.76
N LYS A 154 -1.81 3.86 26.57
CA LYS A 154 -1.88 2.56 25.90
C LYS A 154 -0.68 2.25 25.02
N MET A 155 0.18 3.23 24.71
CA MET A 155 1.34 3.01 23.83
C MET A 155 2.34 1.96 24.37
N PRO A 156 2.66 1.90 25.67
CA PRO A 156 3.55 0.85 26.19
C PRO A 156 2.99 -0.57 26.02
N GLU A 157 1.67 -0.73 26.18
CA GLU A 157 0.96 -1.99 25.97
C GLU A 157 1.01 -2.40 24.50
N GLN A 158 0.64 -1.48 23.59
CA GLN A 158 0.72 -1.71 22.15
C GLN A 158 2.15 -2.02 21.68
N MET A 159 3.17 -1.35 22.22
CA MET A 159 4.58 -1.64 21.91
C MET A 159 4.92 -3.10 22.24
N SER A 160 4.55 -3.54 23.45
CA SER A 160 4.81 -4.90 23.91
C SER A 160 4.11 -5.93 23.02
N LEU A 161 2.86 -5.66 22.65
CA LEU A 161 2.10 -6.48 21.71
C LEU A 161 2.78 -6.55 20.34
N SER A 162 3.22 -5.41 19.78
CA SER A 162 3.86 -5.37 18.47
C SER A 162 5.08 -6.30 18.37
N ASN A 163 5.88 -6.41 19.44
CA ASN A 163 7.03 -7.32 19.50
C ASN A 163 6.62 -8.78 19.47
N VAL A 164 5.59 -9.13 20.25
CA VAL A 164 5.08 -10.51 20.31
C VAL A 164 4.50 -10.92 18.97
N VAL A 165 3.67 -10.07 18.37
CA VAL A 165 3.04 -10.35 17.08
C VAL A 165 4.11 -10.42 15.97
N ALA A 166 5.11 -9.54 15.97
CA ALA A 166 6.22 -9.59 15.03
C ALA A 166 7.02 -10.89 15.11
N LEU A 167 7.39 -11.33 16.33
CA LEU A 167 8.09 -12.60 16.55
C LEU A 167 7.26 -13.80 16.08
N HIS A 168 5.95 -13.77 16.32
CA HIS A 168 5.05 -14.84 15.88
C HIS A 168 4.92 -14.89 14.35
N GLY A 169 4.76 -13.73 13.70
CA GLY A 169 4.72 -13.59 12.25
C GLY A 169 6.00 -14.10 11.57
N LEU A 170 7.16 -13.75 12.12
CA LEU A 170 8.47 -14.23 11.63
C LEU A 170 8.61 -15.75 11.73
N ARG A 171 8.16 -16.37 12.81
CA ARG A 171 8.19 -17.84 12.97
C ARG A 171 7.37 -18.57 11.90
N LYS A 172 6.27 -17.97 11.43
CA LYS A 172 5.39 -18.56 10.42
C LYS A 172 5.93 -18.44 8.98
N ARG A 173 7.00 -17.66 8.73
CA ARG A 173 7.57 -17.47 7.38
C ARG A 173 9.05 -17.85 7.33
N GLN A 174 9.33 -19.09 6.94
CA GLN A 174 10.70 -19.57 6.68
C GLN A 174 11.22 -18.99 5.35
N GLY A 175 12.44 -18.45 5.35
CA GLY A 175 13.13 -17.99 4.12
C GLY A 175 13.53 -16.52 4.09
N ILE A 176 13.06 -15.70 5.04
CA ILE A 176 13.46 -14.29 5.13
C ILE A 176 14.80 -14.20 5.87
N ARG A 177 15.86 -13.81 5.15
CA ARG A 177 17.22 -13.69 5.67
C ARG A 177 17.56 -12.22 5.90
N GLY A 178 17.59 -11.80 7.17
CA GLY A 178 18.03 -10.46 7.57
C GLY A 178 17.04 -9.34 7.27
N GLY A 179 17.29 -8.15 7.81
CA GLY A 179 16.45 -6.96 7.66
C GLY A 179 16.09 -6.27 8.97
N VAL A 180 15.57 -5.05 8.85
CA VAL A 180 15.16 -4.20 9.98
C VAL A 180 13.64 -4.12 10.06
N GLY A 181 13.13 -4.07 11.29
CA GLY A 181 11.73 -3.77 11.54
C GLY A 181 11.49 -2.28 11.74
N MET A 182 10.48 -1.76 11.07
CA MET A 182 9.99 -0.40 11.24
C MET A 182 8.68 -0.41 12.02
N ARG A 183 8.55 0.50 12.99
CA ARG A 183 7.28 0.76 13.68
C ARG A 183 6.80 2.15 13.34
N VAL A 184 5.52 2.27 13.02
CA VAL A 184 4.86 3.55 12.74
C VAL A 184 3.86 3.82 13.86
N MET A 185 4.02 4.95 14.54
CA MET A 185 3.12 5.41 15.60
C MET A 185 2.29 6.57 15.07
N VAL A 186 0.97 6.52 15.26
CA VAL A 186 0.04 7.61 14.93
C VAL A 186 -0.85 7.87 16.14
N GLU A 187 -0.88 9.11 16.60
CA GLU A 187 -1.70 9.57 17.72
C GLU A 187 -2.18 10.99 17.41
N GLN A 188 -3.42 11.31 17.80
CA GLN A 188 -4.02 12.63 17.65
C GLN A 188 -3.75 13.56 18.84
#